data_AF-A0A7C9DR02-F1
#
_entry.id   AF-A0A7C9DR02-F1
#
_cell.length_a   1.000
_cell.length_b   1.000
_cell.length_c   1.000
_cell.angle_alpha   90.00
_cell.angle_beta   90.00
_cell.angle_gamma   90.00
#
_symmetry.space_group_name_H-M   'P 1'
#
loop_
_entity.id
_entity.type
_entity.pdbx_description
1 polymer ?
#
loop_
_entity_poly.entity_id
_entity_poly.type
_entity_poly.pdbx_seq_one_letter_code
_entity_poly.pdbx_strand_id
1 'polypeptide(L)'
;PNSLVDITKDKDVDVEFLYSVKWKETNIPFEKRMDKYSQASSLPHHLEIHWFSIINSCVTVLLLTGFLATILMRVLKNDFVKYAHDEETAEDQEETGWKYIHGE
;
A
#
# COMPACT_ATOMS: atom_id res chain seq x y z
N PRO A 1 44.60 23.49 -10.29
CA PRO A 1 43.83 24.08 -11.42
C PRO A 1 42.42 24.45 -10.93
N ASN A 2 42.17 25.76 -10.74
CA ASN A 2 40.88 26.28 -10.30
C ASN A 2 39.94 26.44 -11.51
N SER A 3 39.23 25.38 -11.90
CA SER A 3 38.25 25.39 -12.98
C SER A 3 36.84 25.74 -12.47
N LEU A 4 36.70 26.90 -11.83
CA LEU A 4 35.38 27.39 -11.42
C LEU A 4 34.76 28.15 -12.58
N VAL A 5 33.64 27.63 -13.09
CA VAL A 5 32.82 28.28 -14.12
C VAL A 5 31.56 28.80 -13.45
N ASP A 6 31.30 30.11 -13.56
CA ASP A 6 30.10 30.74 -13.03
C ASP A 6 28.95 30.65 -14.04
N ILE A 7 27.87 29.97 -13.65
CA ILE A 7 26.66 29.72 -14.46
C ILE A 7 25.47 30.60 -14.05
N THR A 8 25.69 31.63 -13.23
CA THR A 8 24.60 32.47 -12.69
C THR A 8 23.92 33.34 -13.76
N LYS A 9 24.58 33.56 -14.91
CA LYS A 9 24.00 34.29 -16.04
C LYS A 9 23.43 33.26 -17.00
N ASP A 10 22.12 33.34 -17.24
CA ASP A 10 21.33 32.53 -18.19
C ASP A 10 21.83 32.75 -19.64
N LYS A 11 23.02 32.23 -19.92
CA LYS A 11 23.78 32.36 -21.15
C LYS A 11 24.44 31.03 -21.43
N ASP A 12 24.50 30.67 -22.70
CA ASP A 12 25.21 29.47 -23.13
C ASP A 12 26.72 29.62 -22.84
N VAL A 13 27.27 28.69 -22.07
CA VAL A 13 28.70 28.61 -21.74
C VAL A 13 29.24 27.29 -22.27
N ASP A 14 30.24 27.37 -23.13
CA ASP A 14 30.95 26.20 -23.63
C ASP A 14 32.01 25.76 -22.61
N VAL A 15 31.95 24.50 -22.18
CA VAL A 15 32.81 23.95 -21.13
C VAL A 15 33.50 22.70 -21.67
N GLU A 16 34.82 22.74 -21.73
CA GLU A 16 35.63 21.59 -22.11
C GLU A 16 35.91 20.70 -20.90
N PHE A 17 35.43 19.46 -20.95
CA PHE A 17 35.64 18.48 -19.89
C PHE A 17 36.92 17.68 -20.15
N LEU A 18 37.86 17.78 -19.22
CA LEU A 18 39.13 17.05 -19.25
C LEU A 18 39.18 16.09 -18.07
N TYR A 19 39.64 14.87 -18.31
CA TYR A 19 39.87 13.88 -17.25
C TYR A 19 41.32 13.40 -17.28
N SER A 20 41.86 13.11 -16.08
CA SER A 20 43.15 12.47 -15.92
C SER A 20 42.94 11.16 -15.19
N VAL A 21 43.55 10.10 -15.70
CA VAL A 21 43.53 8.79 -15.05
C VAL A 21 44.89 8.52 -14.44
N LYS A 22 44.89 8.06 -13.18
CA LYS A 22 46.08 7.52 -12.52
C LYS A 22 45.77 6.08 -12.14
N TRP A 23 46.52 5.15 -12.72
CA TRP A 23 46.39 3.74 -12.42
C TRP A 23 47.16 3.39 -11.15
N LYS A 24 46.54 2.60 -10.28
CA LYS A 24 47.15 2.07 -9.06
C LYS A 24 46.97 0.56 -9.04
N GLU A 25 48.03 -0.15 -8.69
CA GLU A 25 47.98 -1.60 -8.55
C GLU A 25 47.04 -2.01 -7.41
N THR A 26 46.30 -3.10 -7.61
CA THR A 26 45.36 -3.64 -6.64
C THR A 26 45.47 -5.15 -6.55
N ASN A 27 45.44 -5.67 -5.32
CA ASN A 27 45.51 -7.09 -5.02
C ASN A 27 44.15 -7.81 -5.24
N ILE A 28 43.12 -7.10 -5.69
CA ILE A 28 41.78 -7.64 -5.90
C ILE A 28 41.69 -8.25 -7.32
N PRO A 29 41.31 -9.53 -7.45
CA PRO A 29 41.05 -10.16 -8.74
C PRO A 29 40.03 -9.36 -9.54
N PHE A 30 40.21 -9.27 -10.87
CA PHE A 30 39.38 -8.44 -11.75
C PHE A 30 37.87 -8.65 -11.53
N GLU A 31 37.45 -9.91 -11.41
CA GLU A 31 36.07 -10.34 -11.21
C GLU A 31 35.41 -9.72 -9.97
N LYS A 32 36.18 -9.52 -8.89
CA LYS A 32 35.68 -9.00 -7.60
C LYS A 32 35.80 -7.49 -7.45
N ARG A 33 36.31 -6.77 -8.46
CA ARG A 33 36.52 -5.32 -8.37
C ARG A 33 35.21 -4.54 -8.38
N MET A 34 34.18 -5.06 -9.07
CA MET A 34 32.88 -4.41 -9.19
C MET A 34 31.96 -4.66 -7.97
N ASP A 35 32.23 -5.70 -7.18
CA ASP A 35 31.43 -6.08 -6.00
C ASP A 35 31.32 -4.96 -4.95
N LYS A 36 32.29 -4.05 -4.90
CA LYS A 36 32.27 -2.89 -3.99
C LYS A 36 31.24 -1.85 -4.40
N TYR A 37 30.99 -1.72 -5.70
CA TYR A 37 30.05 -0.75 -6.26
C TYR A 37 28.63 -1.31 -6.33
N SER A 38 28.47 -2.63 -6.48
CA SER A 38 27.16 -3.27 -6.42
C SER A 38 26.52 -3.11 -5.03
N GLN A 39 27.31 -3.25 -3.96
CA GLN A 39 26.82 -3.03 -2.59
C GLN A 39 26.53 -1.55 -2.27
N ALA A 40 27.24 -0.63 -2.92
CA ALA A 40 26.95 0.80 -2.83
C ALA A 40 25.72 1.22 -3.65
N SER A 41 25.43 0.53 -4.76
CA SER A 41 24.16 0.70 -5.49
C SER A 41 22.96 0.10 -4.76
N SER A 42 23.20 -0.86 -3.86
CA SER A 42 22.19 -1.42 -2.96
C SER A 42 22.17 -0.74 -1.58
N LEU A 43 22.69 0.49 -1.47
CA LEU A 43 22.56 1.30 -0.26
C LEU A 43 21.05 1.56 0.01
N PRO A 44 20.60 1.60 1.28
CA PRO A 44 19.20 1.35 1.67
C PRO A 44 18.18 2.37 1.16
N HIS A 45 18.61 3.48 0.58
CA HIS A 45 17.74 4.56 0.13
C HIS A 45 16.70 4.10 -0.91
N HIS A 46 17.05 3.15 -1.80
CA HIS A 46 16.05 2.63 -2.73
C HIS A 46 15.05 1.67 -2.06
N LEU A 47 15.49 0.91 -1.04
CA LEU A 47 14.61 -0.03 -0.34
C LEU A 47 13.60 0.69 0.55
N GLU A 48 14.03 1.72 1.30
CA GLU A 48 13.15 2.48 2.21
C GLU A 48 11.97 3.14 1.48
N ILE A 49 12.17 3.63 0.26
CA ILE A 49 11.12 4.31 -0.53
C ILE A 49 10.05 3.32 -1.01
N HIS A 50 10.44 2.10 -1.41
CA HIS A 50 9.48 1.10 -1.90
C HIS A 50 8.65 0.47 -0.78
N TRP A 51 9.27 0.15 0.37
CA TRP A 51 8.55 -0.44 1.50
C TRP A 51 7.48 0.51 2.10
N PHE A 52 7.71 1.82 2.07
CA PHE A 52 6.71 2.81 2.50
C PHE A 52 5.41 2.72 1.69
N SER A 53 5.51 2.57 0.37
CA SER A 53 4.35 2.47 -0.52
C SER A 53 3.59 1.14 -0.34
N ILE A 54 4.32 0.06 -0.08
CA ILE A 54 3.74 -1.27 0.21
C ILE A 54 2.92 -1.22 1.50
N ILE A 55 3.46 -0.61 2.57
CA ILE A 55 2.75 -0.47 3.85
C ILE A 55 1.51 0.40 3.69
N ASN A 56 1.63 1.53 2.99
CA ASN A 56 0.49 2.42 2.73
C ASN A 56 -0.66 1.69 2.02
N SER A 57 -0.36 0.91 0.98
CA SER A 57 -1.37 0.11 0.27
C SER A 57 -1.98 -0.98 1.15
N CYS A 58 -1.17 -1.65 1.98
CA CYS A 58 -1.68 -2.67 2.91
C CYS A 58 -2.67 -2.08 3.92
N VAL A 59 -2.35 -0.90 4.48
CA VAL A 59 -3.23 -0.20 5.42
C VAL A 59 -4.56 0.17 4.76
N THR A 60 -4.55 0.71 3.54
CA THR A 60 -5.80 1.09 2.86
C THR A 60 -6.68 -0.11 2.53
N VAL A 61 -6.09 -1.24 2.10
CA VAL A 61 -6.84 -2.48 1.84
C VAL A 61 -7.49 -2.99 3.13
N LEU A 62 -6.76 -3.05 4.25
CA LEU A 62 -7.31 -3.51 5.53
C LEU A 62 -8.45 -2.62 6.03
N LEU A 63 -8.33 -1.30 5.87
CA LEU A 63 -9.40 -0.36 6.21
C LEU A 63 -10.64 -0.57 5.35
N LEU A 64 -10.47 -0.74 4.03
CA LEU A 64 -11.58 -0.99 3.11
C LEU A 64 -12.27 -2.32 3.39
N THR A 65 -11.50 -3.39 3.62
CA THR A 65 -12.04 -4.70 4.00
C THR A 65 -12.78 -4.64 5.34
N GLY A 66 -12.22 -3.94 6.33
CA GLY A 66 -12.87 -3.73 7.62
C GLY A 66 -14.19 -2.96 7.47
N PHE A 67 -14.19 -1.86 6.71
CA PHE A 67 -15.39 -1.08 6.43
C PHE A 67 -16.46 -1.93 5.73
N LEU A 68 -16.08 -2.68 4.69
CA LEU A 68 -16.99 -3.60 4.00
C LEU A 68 -17.55 -4.66 4.97
N ALA A 69 -16.71 -5.26 5.81
CA ALA A 69 -17.14 -6.23 6.81
C ALA A 69 -18.14 -5.62 7.80
N THR A 70 -17.96 -4.37 8.24
CA THR A 70 -18.94 -3.70 9.12
C THR A 70 -20.28 -3.45 8.44
N ILE A 71 -20.29 -3.08 7.15
CA ILE A 71 -21.53 -2.93 6.38
C ILE A 71 -22.24 -4.29 6.27
N LEU A 72 -21.52 -5.33 5.88
CA LEU A 72 -22.06 -6.69 5.77
C LEU A 72 -22.61 -7.17 7.11
N MET A 73 -21.88 -6.97 8.21
CA MET A 73 -22.34 -7.34 9.56
C MET A 73 -23.61 -6.57 9.96
N ARG A 74 -23.73 -5.29 9.61
CA ARG A 74 -24.96 -4.52 9.83
C ARG A 74 -26.13 -5.07 9.03
N VAL A 75 -25.92 -5.36 7.74
CA VAL A 75 -26.96 -5.91 6.87
C VAL A 75 -27.41 -7.27 7.41
N LEU A 76 -26.47 -8.19 7.67
CA LEU A 76 -26.78 -9.51 8.22
C LEU A 76 -27.51 -9.44 9.56
N LYS A 77 -27.10 -8.54 10.47
CA LYS A 77 -27.78 -8.39 11.75
C LYS A 77 -29.19 -7.83 11.58
N ASN A 78 -29.38 -6.89 10.66
CA ASN A 78 -30.70 -6.34 10.34
C ASN A 78 -31.60 -7.39 9.67
N ASP A 79 -31.02 -8.16 8.76
CA ASP A 79 -31.71 -9.23 8.02
C ASP A 79 -32.14 -10.34 8.99
N PHE A 80 -31.25 -10.79 9.88
CA PHE A 80 -31.57 -11.77 10.92
C PHE A 80 -32.68 -11.28 11.87
N VAL A 81 -32.60 -10.04 12.35
CA VAL A 81 -33.63 -9.47 13.24
C VAL A 81 -34.97 -9.36 12.54
N LYS A 82 -34.98 -8.98 11.25
CA LYS A 82 -36.21 -8.91 10.48
C LYS A 82 -36.85 -10.27 10.29
N TYR A 83 -36.08 -11.29 9.89
CA TYR A 83 -36.65 -12.64 9.68
C TYR A 83 -37.12 -13.27 10.99
N ALA A 84 -36.36 -13.11 12.09
CA ALA A 84 -36.79 -13.60 13.39
C ALA A 84 -38.10 -12.92 13.86
N HIS A 85 -38.23 -11.60 13.65
CA HIS A 85 -39.45 -10.87 14.01
C HIS A 85 -40.62 -11.23 13.07
N ASP A 86 -40.37 -11.42 11.78
CA ASP A 86 -41.42 -11.81 10.81
C ASP A 86 -41.93 -13.24 11.12
N GLU A 87 -41.06 -14.17 11.53
CA GLU A 87 -41.46 -15.51 12.01
C GLU A 87 -42.29 -15.42 13.30
N GLU A 88 -41.83 -14.69 14.32
CA GLU A 88 -42.57 -14.51 15.59
C GLU A 88 -43.95 -13.87 15.36
N THR A 89 -44.03 -12.88 14.47
CA THR A 89 -45.31 -12.22 14.13
C THR A 89 -46.24 -13.14 13.35
N ALA A 90 -45.69 -14.01 12.49
CA ALA A 90 -46.47 -15.01 11.77
C ALA A 90 -47.01 -16.10 12.72
N GLU A 91 -46.20 -16.57 13.66
CA GLU A 91 -46.64 -17.52 14.71
C GLU A 91 -47.73 -16.91 15.60
N ASP A 92 -47.55 -15.66 16.06
CA ASP A 92 -48.55 -14.93 16.85
C ASP A 92 -49.89 -14.73 16.10
N GLN A 93 -49.82 -14.46 14.79
CA GLN A 93 -50.99 -14.36 13.92
C GLN A 93 -51.68 -15.71 13.72
N GLU A 94 -50.94 -16.79 13.55
CA GLU A 94 -51.51 -18.14 13.48
C GLU A 94 -52.20 -18.51 14.80
N GLU A 95 -51.57 -18.25 15.95
CA GLU A 95 -52.14 -18.53 17.28
C GLU A 95 -53.43 -17.74 17.54
N THR A 96 -53.51 -16.49 17.07
CA THR A 96 -54.74 -15.68 17.15
C THR A 96 -55.80 -16.08 16.10
N GLY A 97 -55.38 -16.60 14.94
CA GLY A 97 -56.27 -17.02 13.86
C GLY A 97 -57.20 -18.18 14.23
N TRP A 98 -56.69 -19.20 14.92
CA TRP A 98 -57.50 -20.34 15.39
C TRP A 98 -58.59 -19.94 16.39
N LYS A 99 -58.41 -18.83 17.11
CA LYS A 99 -59.37 -18.36 18.13
C LYS A 99 -60.55 -17.58 17.53
N TYR A 100 -60.41 -17.02 16.33
CA TYR A 100 -61.48 -16.30 15.62
C TYR A 100 -62.43 -17.22 14.85
N ILE A 101 -61.97 -18.41 14.44
CA ILE A 101 -62.76 -19.37 13.66
C ILE A 101 -63.69 -20.26 14.50
N HIS A 102 -63.62 -20.18 15.83
CA HIS A 102 -64.45 -20.96 16.76
C HIS A 102 -65.44 -20.12 17.60
N GLY A 103 -65.63 -18.84 17.26
CA GLY A 103 -66.44 -17.89 18.02
C GLY A 103 -67.86 -17.61 17.52
N GLU A 104 -68.40 -18.41 16.60
CA GLU A 104 -69.81 -18.39 16.15
C GLU A 104 -70.56 -19.63 16.62
#